data_AF-A0A528KJ15-F1
#
_entry.id   AF-A0A528KJ15-F1
#
_cell.length_a   1.000
_cell.length_b   1.000
_cell.length_c   1.000
_cell.angle_alpha   90.00
_cell.angle_beta   90.00
_cell.angle_gamma   90.00
#
_symmetry.space_group_name_H-M   'P 1'
#
loop_
_entity.id
_entity.type
_entity.pdbx_description
1 polymer ?
#
loop_
_entity_poly.entity_id
_entity_poly.type
_entity_poly.pdbx_seq_one_letter_code
_entity_poly.pdbx_strand_id
1 'polypeptide(L)'
;MALHLVGENIDKTRSHYQAETGKLVQLMRGIYVDAGEDIEATILKHAVRIAKYLYPNAYLSAASAVLLGPTRDGRLFLSGRRIQRRRLRLLEIIQNAAPDHPSVAQAIVDDGMGEFRIDVSSMRQRFLEAFRLRSEHAASIGETVREAIANRLIEQYGSAQGAADATWALARANQWYREGEHAERFFLRPPLTTEPARNGA
;
A
#
# COMPACT_ATOMS: atom_id res chain seq x y z
N MET A 1 -1.65 21.27 -16.00
CA MET A 1 -2.08 19.95 -15.47
C MET A 1 -0.81 19.37 -14.91
N ALA A 2 -0.66 19.27 -13.60
CA ALA A 2 0.66 19.31 -12.99
C ALA A 2 1.56 18.09 -13.28
N LEU A 3 0.99 16.91 -13.58
CA LEU A 3 1.73 15.68 -13.90
C LEU A 3 1.51 15.27 -15.37
N HIS A 4 2.61 14.91 -16.05
CA HIS A 4 2.63 14.40 -17.41
C HIS A 4 3.28 13.02 -17.48
N LEU A 5 2.55 12.06 -18.06
CA LEU A 5 2.94 10.68 -18.26
C LEU A 5 2.95 10.38 -19.76
N VAL A 6 4.11 10.03 -20.29
CA VAL A 6 4.29 9.80 -21.72
C VAL A 6 3.49 8.59 -22.16
N GLY A 7 2.68 8.77 -23.21
CA GLY A 7 1.77 7.73 -23.72
C GLY A 7 0.40 7.69 -23.04
N GLU A 8 0.19 8.46 -21.96
CA GLU A 8 -1.11 8.62 -21.30
C GLU A 8 -1.70 10.00 -21.62
N ASN A 9 -0.96 11.07 -21.32
CA ASN A 9 -1.47 12.45 -21.45
C ASN A 9 -0.53 13.42 -22.16
N ILE A 10 0.67 12.95 -22.53
CA ILE A 10 1.61 13.68 -23.38
C ILE A 10 2.32 12.69 -24.32
N ASP A 11 2.64 13.09 -25.54
CA ASP A 11 3.48 12.29 -26.42
C ASP A 11 4.97 12.55 -26.17
N LYS A 12 5.80 11.62 -26.65
CA LYS A 12 7.26 11.67 -26.46
C LYS A 12 7.88 12.95 -27.02
N THR A 13 7.47 13.38 -28.21
CA THR A 13 8.06 14.55 -28.89
C THR A 13 7.75 15.83 -28.13
N ARG A 14 6.48 16.02 -27.75
CA ARG A 14 6.06 17.16 -26.92
C ARG A 14 6.72 17.16 -25.55
N SER A 15 6.86 16.00 -24.90
CA SER A 15 7.53 15.92 -23.60
C SER A 15 9.00 16.32 -23.67
N HIS A 16 9.70 15.91 -24.73
CA HIS A 16 11.11 16.24 -24.93
C HIS A 16 11.31 17.74 -25.16
N TYR A 17 10.58 18.28 -26.14
CA TYR A 17 10.65 19.69 -26.49
C TYR A 17 10.29 20.60 -25.30
N GLN A 18 9.25 20.25 -24.54
CA GLN A 18 8.85 21.06 -23.38
C GLN A 18 9.83 20.95 -22.20
N ALA A 19 10.51 19.81 -22.05
CA ALA A 19 11.59 19.69 -21.07
C ALA A 19 12.83 20.51 -21.50
N GLU A 20 13.24 20.46 -22.77
CA GLU A 20 14.37 21.25 -23.30
C GLU A 20 14.13 22.76 -23.19
N THR A 21 12.88 23.19 -23.37
CA THR A 21 12.49 24.60 -23.24
C THR A 21 12.19 25.03 -21.80
N GLY A 22 12.44 24.17 -20.81
CA GLY A 22 12.30 24.48 -19.38
C GLY A 22 10.85 24.56 -18.88
N LYS A 23 9.86 24.17 -19.69
CA LYS A 23 8.44 24.16 -19.29
C LYS A 23 8.09 22.96 -18.42
N LEU A 24 8.80 21.85 -18.63
CA LEU A 24 8.63 20.62 -17.85
C LEU A 24 9.92 20.27 -17.13
N VAL A 25 9.78 19.81 -15.88
CA VAL A 25 10.86 19.18 -15.13
C VAL A 25 10.72 17.68 -15.25
N GLN A 26 11.77 17.02 -15.74
CA GLN A 26 11.79 15.56 -15.82
C GLN A 26 12.05 14.95 -14.44
N LEU A 27 11.13 14.09 -13.99
CA LEU A 27 11.33 13.27 -12.78
C LEU A 27 12.01 11.94 -13.12
N MET A 28 11.61 11.36 -14.24
CA MET A 28 12.11 10.10 -14.76
C MET A 28 11.84 10.01 -16.27
N ARG A 29 12.44 9.03 -16.95
CA ARG A 29 12.02 8.67 -18.30
C ARG A 29 10.51 8.43 -18.34
N GLY A 30 9.81 9.27 -19.12
CA GLY A 30 8.37 9.17 -19.31
C GLY A 30 7.50 9.84 -18.24
N ILE A 31 8.10 10.52 -17.24
CA ILE A 31 7.38 11.18 -16.14
C ILE A 31 7.91 12.59 -15.95
N TYR A 32 7.04 13.58 -16.11
CA TYR A 32 7.36 14.98 -16.06
C TYR A 32 6.33 15.75 -15.24
N VAL A 33 6.73 16.91 -14.73
CA VAL A 33 5.85 17.84 -14.03
C VAL A 33 6.00 19.25 -14.59
N ASP A 34 4.95 20.05 -14.49
CA ASP A 34 5.01 21.47 -14.87
C ASP A 34 6.06 22.21 -14.01
N ALA A 35 6.95 22.98 -14.65
CA ALA A 35 8.06 23.64 -13.95
C ALA A 35 7.64 24.77 -12.99
N GLY A 36 6.43 25.32 -13.16
CA GLY A 36 5.88 26.37 -12.31
C GLY A 36 5.07 25.88 -11.11
N GLU A 37 4.88 24.56 -10.97
CA GLU A 37 4.09 23.96 -9.89
C GLU A 37 4.98 23.56 -8.70
N ASP A 38 4.35 23.34 -7.54
CA ASP A 38 5.02 22.64 -6.44
C ASP A 38 5.23 21.17 -6.84
N ILE A 39 6.46 20.87 -7.26
CA ILE A 39 6.86 19.55 -7.75
C ILE A 39 6.66 18.48 -6.67
N GLU A 40 7.00 18.77 -5.42
CA GLU A 40 6.92 17.77 -4.35
C GLU A 40 5.46 17.46 -4.00
N ALA A 41 4.62 18.50 -3.87
CA ALA A 41 3.20 18.32 -3.66
C ALA A 41 2.54 17.57 -4.82
N THR A 42 2.94 17.87 -6.06
CA THR A 42 2.46 17.18 -7.28
C THR A 42 2.82 15.70 -7.26
N ILE A 43 4.06 15.36 -6.93
CA ILE A 43 4.53 13.96 -6.85
C ILE A 43 3.73 13.18 -5.83
N LEU A 44 3.53 13.73 -4.62
CA LEU A 44 2.83 13.03 -3.55
C LEU A 44 1.34 12.88 -3.85
N LYS A 45 0.70 13.93 -4.38
CA LYS A 45 -0.71 13.92 -4.80
C LYS A 45 -0.99 12.83 -5.84
N HIS A 46 -0.08 12.65 -6.80
CA HIS A 46 -0.26 11.71 -7.91
C HIS A 46 0.55 10.41 -7.74
N ALA A 47 1.04 10.11 -6.54
CA ALA A 47 1.96 8.99 -6.29
C ALA A 47 1.40 7.63 -6.75
N VAL A 48 0.11 7.38 -6.54
CA VAL A 48 -0.52 6.11 -6.98
C VAL A 48 -0.59 6.01 -8.49
N ARG A 49 -0.91 7.12 -9.18
CA ARG A 49 -0.94 7.16 -10.64
C ARG A 49 0.46 6.93 -11.23
N ILE A 50 1.47 7.58 -10.65
CA ILE A 50 2.89 7.36 -10.99
C ILE A 50 3.27 5.89 -10.82
N ALA A 51 2.89 5.29 -9.69
CA ALA A 51 3.17 3.88 -9.41
C ALA A 51 2.47 2.92 -10.38
N LYS A 52 1.19 3.17 -10.68
CA LYS A 52 0.42 2.37 -11.65
C LYS A 52 1.04 2.43 -13.05
N TYR A 53 1.52 3.61 -13.46
CA TYR A 53 2.23 3.78 -14.74
C TYR A 53 3.55 3.01 -14.79
N LEU A 54 4.33 3.03 -13.69
CA LEU A 54 5.60 2.33 -13.62
C LEU A 54 5.46 0.81 -13.45
N TYR A 55 4.42 0.37 -12.73
CA TYR A 55 4.22 -1.00 -12.28
C TYR A 55 2.78 -1.46 -12.53
N PRO A 56 2.36 -1.62 -13.80
CA PRO A 56 0.95 -1.85 -14.16
C PRO A 56 0.37 -3.16 -13.60
N ASN A 57 1.22 -4.12 -13.26
CA ASN A 57 0.83 -5.43 -12.71
C ASN A 57 1.09 -5.55 -11.19
N ALA A 58 1.36 -4.43 -10.51
CA ALA A 58 1.49 -4.39 -9.06
C ALA A 58 0.21 -3.83 -8.41
N TYR A 59 -0.03 -4.23 -7.16
CA TYR A 59 -1.15 -3.75 -6.36
C TYR A 59 -0.65 -2.96 -5.14
N LEU A 60 -1.45 -2.03 -4.63
CA LEU A 60 -1.13 -1.33 -3.38
C LEU A 60 -1.21 -2.32 -2.23
N SER A 61 -0.18 -2.35 -1.38
CA SER A 61 -0.14 -3.23 -0.22
C SER A 61 0.09 -2.45 1.07
N ALA A 62 -0.02 -3.15 2.20
CA ALA A 62 0.21 -2.60 3.52
C ALA A 62 -0.56 -1.28 3.80
N ALA A 63 0.09 -0.25 4.35
CA ALA A 63 -0.55 1.04 4.63
C ALA A 63 -1.14 1.69 3.37
N SER A 64 -0.47 1.59 2.23
CA SER A 64 -0.92 2.22 0.97
C SER A 64 -2.22 1.62 0.43
N ALA A 65 -2.54 0.36 0.78
CA ALA A 65 -3.82 -0.26 0.45
C ALA A 65 -5.03 0.34 1.21
N VAL A 66 -4.79 1.03 2.34
CA VAL A 66 -5.81 1.80 3.08
C VAL A 66 -5.81 3.24 2.61
N LEU A 67 -4.61 3.85 2.58
CA LEU A 67 -4.45 5.28 2.33
C LEU A 67 -4.80 5.66 0.90
N LEU A 68 -4.76 4.68 -0.03
CA LEU A 68 -4.82 4.91 -1.47
C LEU A 68 -3.81 5.98 -1.90
N GLY A 69 -2.62 5.90 -1.30
CA GLY A 69 -1.60 6.93 -1.34
C GLY A 69 -0.34 6.54 -0.55
N PRO A 70 0.69 7.41 -0.57
CA PRO A 70 1.88 7.23 0.23
C PRO A 70 1.59 7.51 1.71
N THR A 71 2.44 6.99 2.59
CA THR A 71 2.49 7.40 4.00
C THR A 71 2.97 8.85 4.13
N ARG A 72 2.81 9.44 5.32
CA ARG A 72 3.18 10.84 5.60
C ARG A 72 4.65 11.16 5.32
N ASP A 73 5.54 10.19 5.47
CA ASP A 73 6.97 10.28 5.16
C ASP A 73 7.29 9.97 3.69
N GLY A 74 6.29 9.83 2.83
CA GLY A 74 6.44 9.70 1.38
C GLY A 74 6.64 8.26 0.87
N ARG A 75 6.49 7.23 1.70
CA ARG A 75 6.63 5.83 1.26
C ARG A 75 5.34 5.29 0.66
N LEU A 76 5.43 4.71 -0.52
CA LEU A 76 4.32 4.03 -1.20
C LEU A 76 4.62 2.54 -1.32
N PHE A 77 3.75 1.72 -0.74
CA PHE A 77 3.97 0.27 -0.65
C PHE A 77 3.21 -0.48 -1.75
N LEU A 78 3.95 -1.27 -2.52
CA LEU A 78 3.41 -2.09 -3.60
C LEU A 78 3.81 -3.55 -3.44
N SER A 79 2.99 -4.46 -3.93
CA SER A 79 3.38 -5.85 -4.12
C SER A 79 3.22 -6.25 -5.58
N GLY A 80 4.19 -6.96 -6.13
CA GLY A 80 4.13 -7.48 -7.50
C GLY A 80 5.26 -8.46 -7.78
N ARG A 81 5.62 -8.67 -9.05
CA ARG A 81 6.56 -9.73 -9.44
C ARG A 81 8.00 -9.54 -8.93
N ARG A 82 8.44 -8.30 -8.69
CA ARG A 82 9.84 -7.97 -8.38
C ARG A 82 9.95 -7.32 -7.01
N ILE A 83 11.10 -7.53 -6.37
CA ILE A 83 11.52 -6.74 -5.20
C ILE A 83 12.36 -5.59 -5.72
N GLN A 84 11.90 -4.37 -5.50
CA GLN A 84 12.62 -3.19 -5.96
C GLN A 84 12.18 -1.94 -5.20
N ARG A 85 13.12 -0.99 -5.09
CA ARG A 85 12.91 0.31 -4.48
C ARG A 85 13.22 1.39 -5.50
N ARG A 86 12.37 2.41 -5.57
CA ARG A 86 12.55 3.55 -6.46
C ARG A 86 12.22 4.83 -5.75
N ARG A 87 13.20 5.72 -5.65
CA ARG A 87 13.01 7.06 -5.13
C ARG A 87 12.78 8.05 -6.27
N LEU A 88 11.79 8.89 -6.09
CA LEU A 88 11.39 10.01 -6.94
C LEU A 88 11.23 11.23 -6.02
N ARG A 89 12.36 11.88 -5.72
CA ARG A 89 12.42 13.03 -4.79
C ARG A 89 11.88 12.65 -3.40
N LEU A 90 10.77 13.24 -2.93
CA LEU A 90 10.11 12.88 -1.67
C LEU A 90 9.30 11.58 -1.72
N LEU A 91 8.94 11.08 -2.90
CA LEU A 91 8.24 9.80 -3.04
C LEU A 91 9.24 8.64 -3.06
N GLU A 92 8.97 7.63 -2.26
CA GLU A 92 9.72 6.39 -2.27
C GLU A 92 8.80 5.19 -2.47
N ILE A 93 8.89 4.58 -3.65
CA ILE A 93 8.10 3.40 -3.98
C ILE A 93 8.86 2.15 -3.54
N ILE A 94 8.26 1.37 -2.66
CA ILE A 94 8.83 0.16 -2.08
C ILE A 94 7.97 -1.03 -2.54
N GLN A 95 8.49 -1.75 -3.52
CA GLN A 95 7.84 -2.94 -4.05
C GLN A 95 8.43 -4.21 -3.42
N ASN A 96 7.56 -5.02 -2.82
CA ASN A 96 7.87 -6.38 -2.40
C ASN A 96 7.38 -7.40 -3.42
N ALA A 97 7.96 -8.61 -3.38
CA ALA A 97 7.40 -9.75 -4.06
C ALA A 97 5.99 -10.05 -3.49
N ALA A 98 5.01 -10.06 -4.38
CA ALA A 98 3.69 -10.60 -4.09
C ALA A 98 3.82 -12.11 -3.83
N PRO A 99 2.97 -12.69 -2.97
CA PRO A 99 2.89 -14.13 -2.88
C PRO A 99 2.24 -14.73 -4.13
N ASP A 100 2.23 -16.05 -4.25
CA ASP A 100 1.75 -16.75 -5.44
C ASP A 100 0.23 -16.64 -5.65
N HIS A 101 -0.54 -16.57 -4.55
CA HIS A 101 -1.99 -16.51 -4.55
C HIS A 101 -2.50 -15.32 -3.70
N PRO A 102 -2.16 -14.07 -4.07
CA PRO A 102 -2.52 -12.92 -3.28
C PRO A 102 -4.04 -12.72 -3.30
N SER A 103 -4.62 -12.41 -2.14
CA SER A 103 -6.00 -11.95 -2.09
C SER A 103 -6.03 -10.44 -2.30
N VAL A 104 -6.58 -9.99 -3.44
CA VAL A 104 -6.70 -8.57 -3.80
C VAL A 104 -8.17 -8.15 -3.88
N ALA A 105 -8.40 -6.84 -3.73
CA ALA A 105 -9.66 -6.16 -3.98
C ALA A 105 -9.41 -4.97 -4.93
N GLN A 106 -10.47 -4.37 -5.47
CA GLN A 106 -10.37 -3.20 -6.32
C GLN A 106 -10.73 -1.93 -5.54
N ALA A 107 -9.95 -0.87 -5.73
CA ALA A 107 -10.23 0.47 -5.23
C ALA A 107 -10.29 1.48 -6.39
N ILE A 108 -10.99 2.59 -6.17
CA ILE A 108 -11.01 3.75 -7.07
C ILE A 108 -10.20 4.86 -6.42
N VAL A 109 -9.32 5.49 -7.20
CA VAL A 109 -8.52 6.63 -6.78
C VAL A 109 -8.91 7.83 -7.63
N ASP A 110 -9.24 8.93 -6.95
CA ASP A 110 -9.33 10.25 -7.56
C ASP A 110 -8.21 11.13 -7.00
N ASP A 111 -7.25 11.48 -7.85
CA ASP A 111 -6.16 12.38 -7.54
C ASP A 111 -6.34 13.77 -8.19
N GLY A 112 -7.54 14.08 -8.69
CA GLY A 112 -7.85 15.32 -9.39
C GLY A 112 -7.42 15.36 -10.86
N MET A 113 -6.87 14.26 -11.41
CA MET A 113 -6.65 14.07 -12.85
C MET A 113 -7.60 13.04 -13.47
N GLY A 114 -8.72 12.78 -12.79
CA GLY A 114 -9.74 11.81 -13.18
C GLY A 114 -9.59 10.47 -12.46
N GLU A 115 -10.71 9.79 -12.27
CA GLU A 115 -10.75 8.53 -11.52
C GLU A 115 -10.06 7.39 -12.27
N PHE A 116 -9.40 6.50 -11.52
CA PHE A 116 -8.89 5.25 -12.06
C PHE A 116 -8.96 4.13 -11.03
N ARG A 117 -9.02 2.89 -11.54
CA ARG A 117 -9.06 1.69 -10.70
C ARG A 117 -7.65 1.17 -10.42
N ILE A 118 -7.43 0.66 -9.22
CA ILE A 118 -6.20 -0.02 -8.84
C ILE A 118 -6.51 -1.21 -7.94
N ASP A 119 -5.73 -2.28 -8.09
CA ASP A 119 -5.80 -3.42 -7.19
C ASP A 119 -5.10 -3.09 -5.88
N VAL A 120 -5.65 -3.58 -4.77
CA VAL A 120 -5.14 -3.39 -3.42
C VAL A 120 -5.17 -4.70 -2.65
N SER A 121 -4.29 -4.88 -1.66
CA SER A 121 -4.39 -6.02 -0.74
C SER A 121 -5.77 -6.03 -0.10
N SER A 122 -6.47 -7.17 -0.18
CA SER A 122 -7.71 -7.36 0.55
C SER A 122 -7.46 -7.21 2.05
N MET A 123 -8.51 -7.01 2.84
CA MET A 123 -8.38 -6.86 4.29
C MET A 123 -7.65 -8.04 4.94
N ARG A 124 -7.93 -9.26 4.47
CA ARG A 124 -7.30 -10.50 4.95
C ARG A 124 -5.83 -10.60 4.55
N GLN A 125 -5.53 -10.26 3.29
CA GLN A 125 -4.15 -10.24 2.79
C GLN A 125 -3.30 -9.22 3.57
N ARG A 126 -3.86 -8.02 3.79
CA ARG A 126 -3.22 -6.94 4.54
C ARG A 126 -2.98 -7.30 6.00
N PHE A 127 -3.91 -8.04 6.61
CA PHE A 127 -3.71 -8.56 7.96
C PHE A 127 -2.50 -9.50 8.03
N LEU A 128 -2.38 -10.45 7.09
CA LEU A 128 -1.20 -11.32 7.00
C LEU A 128 0.09 -10.56 6.72
N GLU A 129 0.05 -9.56 5.82
CA GLU A 129 1.20 -8.69 5.53
C GLU A 129 1.76 -8.02 6.80
N ALA A 130 0.91 -7.72 7.78
CA ALA A 130 1.29 -7.10 9.05
C ALA A 130 2.18 -7.99 9.93
N PHE A 131 2.29 -9.29 9.65
CA PHE A 131 3.07 -10.25 10.43
C PHE A 131 4.37 -10.69 9.73
N ARG A 132 4.65 -10.15 8.53
CA ARG A 132 5.89 -10.47 7.81
C ARG A 132 7.11 -9.99 8.60
N LEU A 133 8.03 -10.91 8.87
CA LEU A 133 9.24 -10.61 9.63
C LEU A 133 10.16 -9.64 8.87
N ARG A 134 10.70 -8.65 9.60
CA ARG A 134 11.68 -7.67 9.09
C ARG A 134 11.22 -6.95 7.81
N SER A 135 9.92 -6.68 7.69
CA SER A 135 9.31 -6.08 6.51
C SER A 135 8.89 -4.65 6.78
N GLU A 136 9.33 -3.70 5.94
CA GLU A 136 8.85 -2.30 6.00
C GLU A 136 7.34 -2.22 5.74
N HIS A 137 6.80 -3.15 4.93
CA HIS A 137 5.36 -3.27 4.72
C HIS A 137 4.66 -3.59 6.03
N ALA A 138 5.15 -4.60 6.77
CA ALA A 138 4.59 -4.96 8.06
C ALA A 138 4.71 -3.81 9.06
N ALA A 139 5.87 -3.15 9.12
CA ALA A 139 6.11 -2.02 10.00
C ALA A 139 5.22 -0.80 9.70
N SER A 140 4.73 -0.65 8.46
CA SER A 140 3.78 0.40 8.10
C SER A 140 2.36 0.16 8.66
N ILE A 141 2.06 -1.06 9.11
CA ILE A 141 0.79 -1.43 9.74
C ILE A 141 1.01 -1.46 11.25
N GLY A 142 0.75 -0.33 11.90
CA GLY A 142 0.84 -0.21 13.36
C GLY A 142 -0.21 -1.06 14.08
N GLU A 143 0.00 -1.28 15.39
CA GLU A 143 -0.87 -2.12 16.22
C GLU A 143 -2.34 -1.68 16.19
N THR A 144 -2.63 -0.38 16.31
CA THR A 144 -4.00 0.14 16.22
C THR A 144 -4.68 -0.19 14.89
N VAL A 145 -3.93 -0.13 13.77
CA VAL A 145 -4.46 -0.48 12.45
C VAL A 145 -4.67 -2.00 12.36
N ARG A 146 -3.76 -2.79 12.93
CA ARG A 146 -3.88 -4.25 13.00
C ARG A 146 -5.11 -4.67 13.81
N GLU A 147 -5.34 -4.08 14.98
CA GLU A 147 -6.55 -4.30 15.80
C GLU A 147 -7.82 -3.89 15.05
N ALA A 148 -7.79 -2.73 14.39
CA ALA A 148 -8.88 -2.28 13.56
C ALA A 148 -9.23 -3.29 12.47
N ILE A 149 -8.24 -3.83 11.76
CA ILE A 149 -8.43 -4.87 10.73
C ILE A 149 -8.96 -6.16 11.37
N ALA A 150 -8.39 -6.61 12.50
CA ALA A 150 -8.83 -7.81 13.19
C ALA A 150 -10.31 -7.74 13.56
N ASN A 151 -10.76 -6.61 14.13
CA ASN A 151 -12.16 -6.40 14.52
C ASN A 151 -13.11 -6.50 13.32
N ARG A 152 -12.75 -5.91 12.17
CA ARG A 152 -13.58 -6.06 10.95
C ARG A 152 -13.60 -7.49 10.42
N LEU A 153 -12.48 -8.21 10.50
CA LEU A 153 -12.45 -9.62 10.11
C LEU A 153 -13.30 -10.49 11.06
N ILE A 154 -13.27 -10.22 12.35
CA ILE A 154 -14.13 -10.90 13.34
C ILE A 154 -15.60 -10.65 13.03
N GLU A 155 -15.97 -9.40 12.76
CA GLU A 155 -17.34 -9.04 12.35
C GLU A 155 -17.74 -9.78 11.06
N GLN A 156 -16.86 -9.77 10.05
CA GLN A 156 -17.11 -10.42 8.76
C GLN A 156 -17.27 -11.95 8.85
N TYR A 157 -16.50 -12.61 9.73
CA TYR A 157 -16.48 -14.07 9.88
C TYR A 157 -17.20 -14.56 11.15
N GLY A 158 -17.92 -13.68 11.84
CA GLY A 158 -18.77 -13.96 13.00
C GLY A 158 -18.04 -14.25 14.32
N SER A 159 -16.75 -14.57 14.31
CA SER A 159 -15.98 -14.87 15.53
C SER A 159 -14.47 -14.73 15.33
N ALA A 160 -13.72 -14.66 16.43
CA ALA A 160 -12.26 -14.73 16.43
C ALA A 160 -11.73 -16.00 15.78
N GLN A 161 -12.34 -17.16 16.06
CA GLN A 161 -11.99 -18.42 15.42
C GLN A 161 -12.27 -18.39 13.92
N GLY A 162 -13.44 -17.91 13.49
CA GLY A 162 -13.79 -17.81 12.08
C GLY A 162 -12.84 -16.89 11.30
N ALA A 163 -12.44 -15.77 11.89
CA ALA A 163 -11.44 -14.87 11.30
C ALA A 163 -10.05 -15.51 11.23
N ALA A 164 -9.64 -16.25 12.26
CA ALA A 164 -8.40 -17.02 12.27
C ALA A 164 -8.40 -18.08 11.16
N ASP A 165 -9.45 -18.90 11.05
CA ASP A 165 -9.58 -19.96 10.06
C ASP A 165 -9.53 -19.40 8.62
N ALA A 166 -10.26 -18.31 8.36
CA ALA A 166 -10.27 -17.66 7.05
C ALA A 166 -8.90 -17.09 6.67
N THR A 167 -8.21 -16.49 7.64
CA THR A 167 -6.86 -15.93 7.50
C THR A 167 -5.83 -17.03 7.28
N TRP A 168 -5.94 -18.13 8.03
CA TRP A 168 -5.09 -19.30 7.92
C TRP A 168 -5.24 -20.01 6.59
N ALA A 169 -6.46 -20.10 6.04
CA ALA A 169 -6.69 -20.62 4.70
C ALA A 169 -5.90 -19.83 3.63
N LEU A 170 -5.88 -18.49 3.74
CA LEU A 170 -5.09 -17.64 2.85
C LEU A 170 -3.58 -17.78 3.08
N ALA A 171 -3.16 -17.93 4.34
CA ALA A 171 -1.75 -18.17 4.67
C ALA A 171 -1.25 -19.48 4.04
N ARG A 172 -2.01 -20.57 4.14
CA ARG A 172 -1.67 -21.86 3.51
C ARG A 172 -1.57 -21.76 1.99
N ALA A 173 -2.54 -21.09 1.36
CA ALA A 173 -2.52 -20.89 -0.10
C ALA A 173 -1.24 -20.16 -0.55
N ASN A 174 -0.70 -19.28 0.29
CA ASN A 174 0.53 -18.52 0.00
C ASN A 174 1.80 -19.09 0.66
N GLN A 175 1.72 -20.24 1.33
CA GLN A 175 2.82 -20.83 2.10
C GLN A 175 3.39 -19.90 3.21
N TRP A 176 2.58 -18.97 3.71
CA TRP A 176 2.93 -17.99 4.76
C TRP A 176 2.59 -18.52 6.16
N TYR A 177 3.10 -19.72 6.49
CA TYR A 177 2.72 -20.42 7.72
C TYR A 177 3.04 -19.63 9.00
N ARG A 178 4.21 -18.97 9.06
CA ARG A 178 4.61 -18.19 10.24
C ARG A 178 3.73 -16.95 10.46
N GLU A 179 3.41 -16.26 9.38
CA GLU A 179 2.48 -15.13 9.39
C GLU A 179 1.08 -15.58 9.81
N GLY A 180 0.65 -16.74 9.32
CA GLY A 180 -0.57 -17.41 9.77
C GLY A 180 -0.57 -17.65 11.28
N GLU A 181 0.53 -18.17 11.84
CA GLU A 181 0.60 -18.52 13.29
C GLU A 181 0.52 -17.27 14.15
N HIS A 182 1.22 -16.21 13.73
CA HIS A 182 1.15 -14.95 14.45
C HIS A 182 -0.23 -14.30 14.33
N ALA A 183 -0.87 -14.39 13.16
CA ALA A 183 -2.22 -13.89 12.95
C ALA A 183 -3.26 -14.65 13.79
N GLU A 184 -3.17 -15.98 13.85
CA GLU A 184 -4.04 -16.82 14.69
C GLU A 184 -3.87 -16.47 16.18
N ARG A 185 -2.63 -16.44 16.68
CA ARG A 185 -2.36 -16.03 18.07
C ARG A 185 -2.89 -14.63 18.37
N PHE A 186 -2.86 -13.73 17.38
CA PHE A 186 -3.42 -12.39 17.53
C PHE A 186 -4.93 -12.41 17.73
N PHE A 187 -5.67 -13.20 16.93
CA PHE A 187 -7.12 -13.33 17.08
C PHE A 187 -7.51 -14.02 18.39
N LEU A 188 -6.78 -15.07 18.77
CA LEU A 188 -7.11 -15.94 19.90
C LEU A 188 -6.48 -15.50 21.22
N ARG A 189 -5.81 -14.33 21.25
CA ARG A 189 -5.23 -13.81 22.50
C ARG A 189 -6.35 -13.59 23.53
N PRO A 190 -6.16 -13.99 24.80
CA PRO A 190 -7.10 -13.66 25.85
C PRO A 190 -7.30 -12.14 25.92
N PRO A 191 -8.53 -11.65 26.20
CA PRO A 191 -8.71 -10.24 26.50
C PRO A 191 -7.81 -9.86 27.67
N LEU A 192 -7.07 -8.76 27.55
CA LEU A 192 -6.26 -8.24 28.64
C LEU A 192 -7.20 -7.94 29.82
N THR A 193 -7.16 -8.76 30.85
CA THR A 193 -7.85 -8.50 32.12
C THR A 193 -7.17 -7.30 32.76
N THR A 194 -7.73 -6.11 32.59
CA THR A 194 -7.38 -4.98 33.44
C THR A 194 -8.01 -5.21 34.81
N GLU A 195 -7.35 -5.97 35.68
CA GLU A 195 -7.69 -5.94 37.10
C GLU A 195 -7.40 -4.52 37.60
N PRO A 196 -8.39 -3.81 38.19
CA PRO A 196 -8.11 -2.54 38.83
C PRO A 196 -7.15 -2.79 39.99
N ALA A 197 -6.06 -2.02 40.04
CA ALA A 197 -5.13 -2.04 41.15
C ALA A 197 -5.91 -1.91 42.46
N ARG A 198 -5.87 -2.95 43.30
CA ARG A 198 -6.39 -2.90 44.66
C ARG A 198 -5.52 -1.89 45.41
N ASN A 199 -6.00 -0.65 45.54
CA ASN A 199 -5.45 0.28 46.51
C ASN A 199 -5.69 -0.32 47.90
N GLY A 200 -4.62 -0.83 48.51
CA GLY A 200 -4.63 -1.26 49.90
C GLY A 200 -4.83 -0.04 50.81
N ALA A 201 -5.78 -0.17 51.72
CA ALA A 201 -6.08 0.75 52.81
C ALA A 201 -5.03 0.66 53.93
#